data_AF-A0A6P2D2C1-F1
#
_entry.id   AF-A0A6P2D2C1-F1
#
_cell.length_a   1.000
_cell.length_b   1.000
_cell.length_c   1.000
_cell.angle_alpha   90.00
_cell.angle_beta   90.00
_cell.angle_gamma   90.00
#
_symmetry.space_group_name_H-M   'P 1'
#
loop_
_entity.id
_entity.type
_entity.pdbx_description
1 polymer ?
#
loop_
_entity_poly.entity_id
_entity_poly.type
_entity_poly.pdbx_seq_one_letter_code
_entity_poly.pdbx_strand_id
1 'polypeptide(L)'
;MNPTPEEELPETVVLVPLRELTDLARLGLRMRRAQKNFFQRRKEQPHIPANTELRLARDAEDAFDQAARDALNREQGTLPGMG
;
A
#
# COMPACT_ATOMS: atom_id res chain seq x y z
N MET A 1 31.00 37.62 21.29
CA MET A 1 30.70 36.21 20.96
C MET A 1 29.92 36.22 19.66
N ASN A 2 30.45 35.67 18.58
CA ASN A 2 29.70 35.50 17.34
C ASN A 2 28.87 34.22 17.48
N PRO A 3 27.55 34.23 17.22
CA PRO A 3 26.79 32.99 17.13
C PRO A 3 27.28 32.19 15.91
N THR A 4 27.57 30.91 16.13
CA THR A 4 27.90 29.92 15.10
C THR A 4 26.75 29.85 14.08
N PRO A 5 27.02 29.75 12.77
CA PRO A 5 25.96 29.58 11.79
C PRO A 5 25.27 28.24 12.05
N GLU A 6 23.94 28.28 12.17
CA GLU A 6 23.11 27.09 12.18
C GLU A 6 23.35 26.35 10.85
N GLU A 7 23.94 25.16 10.91
CA GLU A 7 24.00 24.24 9.77
C GLU A 7 22.55 23.87 9.42
N GLU A 8 21.99 24.56 8.43
CA GLU A 8 20.74 24.16 7.77
C GLU A 8 20.98 22.79 7.12
N LEU A 9 20.60 21.72 7.83
CA LEU A 9 20.49 20.40 7.24
C LEU A 9 19.48 20.49 6.10
N PRO A 10 19.82 20.08 4.85
CA PRO A 10 18.89 20.16 3.74
C PRO A 10 17.69 19.25 4.03
N GLU A 11 16.54 19.88 4.29
CA GLU A 11 15.26 19.20 4.45
C GLU A 11 14.96 18.47 3.14
N THR A 12 15.17 17.15 3.13
CA THR A 12 15.07 16.35 1.92
C THR A 12 13.59 16.09 1.66
N VAL A 13 12.96 16.92 0.83
CA VAL A 13 11.57 16.74 0.41
C VAL A 13 11.48 15.59 -0.59
N VAL A 14 11.05 14.42 -0.13
CA VAL A 14 10.78 13.27 -0.99
C VAL A 14 9.43 13.50 -1.69
N LEU A 15 9.48 13.92 -2.96
CA LEU A 15 8.29 14.06 -3.78
C LEU A 15 7.82 12.67 -4.26
N VAL A 16 6.87 12.07 -3.55
CA VAL A 16 6.21 10.84 -4.00
C VAL A 16 5.30 11.16 -5.19
N PRO A 17 5.42 10.47 -6.34
CA PRO A 17 4.54 10.71 -7.47
C PRO A 17 3.07 10.44 -7.10
N LEU A 18 2.21 11.46 -7.21
CA LEU A 18 0.77 11.38 -6.88
C LEU A 18 0.05 10.19 -7.54
N ARG A 19 0.51 9.78 -8.73
CA ARG A 19 -0.03 8.63 -9.47
C ARG A 19 0.11 7.33 -8.67
N GLU A 20 1.25 7.12 -8.03
CA GLU A 20 1.53 5.87 -7.30
C GLU A 20 0.69 5.76 -6.03
N LEU A 21 0.53 6.87 -5.31
CA LEU A 21 -0.39 6.94 -4.17
C LEU A 21 -1.84 6.69 -4.61
N THR A 22 -2.23 7.23 -5.76
CA THR A 22 -3.58 7.03 -6.32
C THR A 22 -3.80 5.58 -6.75
N ASP A 23 -2.81 4.94 -7.36
CA ASP A 23 -2.89 3.55 -7.81
C ASP A 23 -2.93 2.59 -6.62
N LEU A 24 -2.14 2.82 -5.57
CA LEU A 24 -2.21 2.06 -4.31
C LEU A 24 -3.57 2.24 -3.63
N ALA A 25 -4.10 3.46 -3.58
CA ALA A 25 -5.44 3.73 -3.03
C ALA A 25 -6.55 3.01 -3.81
N ARG A 26 -6.44 2.93 -5.14
CA ARG A 26 -7.39 2.18 -6.00
C ARG A 26 -7.32 0.68 -5.73
N LEU A 27 -6.12 0.12 -5.54
CA LEU A 27 -5.95 -1.28 -5.16
C LEU A 27 -6.57 -1.57 -3.80
N GLY A 28 -6.31 -0.73 -2.79
CA GLY A 28 -6.91 -0.86 -1.46
C GLY A 28 -8.45 -0.80 -1.49
N LEU A 29 -9.03 0.07 -2.32
CA LEU A 29 -10.48 0.13 -2.52
C LEU A 29 -11.02 -1.16 -3.15
N ARG A 30 -10.33 -1.74 -4.13
CA ARG A 30 -10.71 -3.02 -4.76
C ARG A 30 -10.67 -4.15 -3.75
N MET A 31 -9.59 -4.26 -2.96
CA MET A 31 -9.45 -5.25 -1.89
C MET A 31 -10.61 -5.15 -0.88
N ARG A 32 -10.90 -3.95 -0.37
CA ARG A 32 -11.99 -3.73 0.59
C ARG A 32 -13.36 -4.14 0.04
N ARG A 33 -13.62 -3.90 -1.26
CA ARG A 33 -14.85 -4.34 -1.92
C ARG A 33 -14.92 -5.87 -2.03
N ALA A 34 -13.84 -6.52 -2.43
CA ALA A 34 -13.79 -7.99 -2.54
C ALA A 34 -14.02 -8.66 -1.18
N GLN A 35 -13.34 -8.19 -0.13
CA GLN A 35 -13.53 -8.67 1.25
C GLN A 35 -14.96 -8.45 1.73
N LYS A 36 -15.54 -7.26 1.50
CA LYS A 36 -16.94 -6.97 1.86
C LYS A 36 -17.90 -7.96 1.19
N ASN A 37 -17.71 -8.24 -0.09
CA ASN A 37 -18.55 -9.20 -0.83
C ASN A 37 -18.43 -10.61 -0.26
N PHE A 38 -17.22 -11.06 0.08
CA PHE A 38 -17.00 -12.35 0.74
C PHE A 38 -17.74 -12.44 2.09
N PHE A 39 -17.59 -11.44 2.96
CA PHE A 39 -18.29 -11.41 4.26
C PHE A 39 -19.80 -11.34 4.10
N GLN A 40 -20.30 -10.57 3.12
CA GLN A 40 -21.71 -10.51 2.81
C GLN A 40 -22.24 -11.86 2.34
N ARG A 41 -21.53 -12.55 1.45
CA ARG A 41 -21.90 -13.90 1.00
C ARG A 41 -21.95 -14.90 2.15
N ARG A 42 -20.96 -14.86 3.05
CA ARG A 42 -20.90 -15.68 4.27
C ARG A 42 -22.09 -15.42 5.21
N LYS A 43 -22.58 -14.18 5.26
CA LYS A 43 -23.74 -13.79 6.07
C LYS A 43 -25.05 -14.23 5.45
N GLU A 44 -25.23 -14.04 4.15
CA GLU A 44 -26.47 -14.33 3.44
C GLU A 44 -26.65 -15.83 3.15
N GLN A 45 -25.55 -16.53 2.88
CA GLN A 45 -25.55 -17.92 2.44
C GLN A 45 -24.48 -18.74 3.20
N PRO A 46 -24.62 -18.93 4.53
CA PRO A 46 -23.57 -19.53 5.37
C PRO A 46 -23.27 -21.00 5.04
N HIS A 47 -24.23 -21.72 4.47
CA HIS A 47 -24.11 -23.13 4.09
C HIS A 47 -23.54 -23.31 2.67
N ILE A 48 -23.45 -22.24 1.88
CA ILE A 48 -22.90 -22.29 0.52
C ILE A 48 -21.44 -21.84 0.59
N PRO A 49 -20.49 -22.64 0.08
CA PRO A 49 -19.09 -22.24 0.05
C PRO A 49 -18.90 -21.02 -0.87
N ALA A 50 -18.35 -19.93 -0.31
CA ALA A 50 -18.07 -18.68 -1.02
C ALA A 50 -16.69 -18.72 -1.71
N ASN A 51 -16.39 -19.81 -2.43
CA ASN A 51 -15.06 -20.06 -3.00
C ASN A 51 -14.65 -19.00 -4.02
N THR A 52 -15.61 -18.52 -4.82
CA THR A 52 -15.36 -17.47 -5.81
C THR A 52 -15.01 -16.15 -5.14
N GLU A 53 -15.78 -15.74 -4.14
CA GLU A 53 -15.57 -14.50 -3.40
C GLU A 53 -14.28 -14.55 -2.56
N LEU A 54 -13.98 -15.71 -1.98
CA LEU A 54 -12.73 -15.94 -1.26
C LEU A 54 -11.53 -15.79 -2.20
N ARG A 55 -11.57 -16.43 -3.39
CA ARG A 55 -10.52 -16.29 -4.39
C ARG A 55 -10.33 -14.84 -4.81
N LEU A 56 -11.42 -14.14 -5.13
CA LEU A 56 -11.37 -12.72 -5.51
C LEU A 56 -10.81 -11.82 -4.39
N ALA A 57 -11.10 -12.13 -3.12
CA ALA A 57 -10.53 -11.41 -1.99
C ALA A 57 -9.02 -11.64 -1.86
N ARG A 58 -8.57 -12.89 -2.06
CA ARG A 58 -7.14 -13.24 -2.04
C ARG A 58 -6.37 -12.65 -3.20
N ASP A 59 -6.89 -12.75 -4.41
CA ASP A 59 -6.25 -12.14 -5.59
C ASP A 59 -6.07 -10.61 -5.42
N ALA A 60 -7.04 -9.95 -4.79
CA ALA A 60 -6.96 -8.50 -4.53
C ALA A 60 -6.00 -8.14 -3.39
N GLU A 61 -5.87 -9.00 -2.39
CA GLU A 61 -4.88 -8.87 -1.29
C GLU A 61 -3.46 -9.06 -1.84
N ASP A 62 -3.22 -10.13 -2.60
CA ASP A 62 -1.92 -10.40 -3.22
C ASP A 62 -1.46 -9.25 -4.12
N ALA A 63 -2.38 -8.69 -4.94
CA ALA A 63 -2.09 -7.55 -5.79
C ALA A 63 -1.75 -6.27 -5.00
N PHE A 64 -2.41 -6.06 -3.85
CA PHE A 64 -2.14 -4.92 -2.98
C PHE A 64 -0.79 -5.08 -2.28
N ASP A 65 -0.52 -6.25 -1.71
CA ASP A 65 0.72 -6.55 -1.00
C ASP A 65 1.94 -6.48 -1.92
N GLN A 66 1.84 -7.01 -3.14
CA GLN A 66 2.90 -6.89 -4.13
C GLN A 66 3.18 -5.42 -4.47
N ALA A 67 2.15 -4.62 -4.72
CA ALA A 67 2.31 -3.19 -5.01
C ALA A 67 2.90 -2.41 -3.82
N ALA A 68 2.51 -2.74 -2.59
CA ALA A 68 3.06 -2.15 -1.38
C ALA A 68 4.54 -2.53 -1.20
N ARG A 69 4.90 -3.79 -1.44
CA ARG A 69 6.29 -4.27 -1.38
C ARG A 69 7.16 -3.60 -2.44
N ASP A 70 6.64 -3.45 -3.65
CA ASP A 70 7.36 -2.77 -4.74
C ASP A 70 7.56 -1.27 -4.46
N ALA A 71 6.64 -0.63 -3.75
CA ALA A 71 6.81 0.75 -3.27
C ALA A 71 7.90 0.84 -2.19
N LEU A 72 7.84 -0.03 -1.17
CA LEU A 72 8.84 -0.07 -0.09
C LEU A 72 10.25 -0.37 -0.61
N ASN A 73 10.39 -1.33 -1.54
CA ASN A 73 11.68 -1.67 -2.14
C ASN A 73 12.29 -0.49 -2.92
N ARG A 74 11.44 0.31 -3.58
CA ARG A 74 11.90 1.52 -4.29
C ARG A 74 12.41 2.57 -3.31
N GLU A 75 11.68 2.81 -2.22
CA GLU A 75 12.11 3.76 -1.17
C GLU A 75 13.42 3.33 -0.50
N GLN A 76 13.59 2.03 -0.20
CA GLN A 76 14.84 1.50 0.36
C GLN A 76 16.01 1.59 -0.64
N GLY A 77 15.75 1.38 -1.93
CA GLY A 77 16.77 1.53 -2.98
C GLY A 77 17.19 2.98 -3.25
N THR A 78 16.37 3.96 -2.85
CA THR A 78 16.65 5.40 -3.01
C THR A 78 17.43 6.03 -1.85
N LEU A 79 17.84 5.28 -0.82
CA LEU A 79 18.74 5.76 0.23
C LEU A 79 20.20 5.41 -0.13
N PRO A 80 21.00 6.33 -0.69
CA PRO A 80 22.41 6.07 -0.94
C PRO A 80 23.18 6.33 0.36
N GLY A 81 23.80 5.29 0.94
CA GLY A 81 24.87 5.47 1.93
C GLY A 81 24.61 5.02 3.38
N MET A 82 23.74 4.03 3.65
CA MET A 82 23.83 3.26 4.90
C MET A 82 24.45 1.87 4.64
N GLY A 83 25.68 1.87 4.15
CA GLY A 83 26.55 0.71 4.00
C GLY A 83 27.99 1.13 4.21
#